data_AF-A0AAE4HQ30-F1
#
_entry.id   AF-A0AAE4HQ30-F1
#
_cell.length_a   1.000
_cell.length_b   1.000
_cell.length_c   1.000
_cell.angle_alpha   90.00
_cell.angle_beta   90.00
_cell.angle_gamma   90.00
#
_symmetry.space_group_name_H-M   'P 1'
#
loop_
_entity.id
_entity.type
_entity.pdbx_description
1 polymer ?
#
loop_
_entity_poly.entity_id
_entity_poly.type
_entity_poly.pdbx_seq_one_letter_code
_entity_poly.pdbx_strand_id
1 'polypeptide(L)'
;MMYQSTNRACYNSYYVPFETMAYASWPPTYVTCDCGNLAKHIVHFRLLEGGAPHFQETFIWKCEECGACYRQVKGTFDFEPMVQEGECRHD
;
A
#
# COMPACT_ATOMS: atom_id res chain seq x y z
N MET A 1 -9.16 -13.72 10.95
CA MET A 1 -9.71 -13.53 9.59
C MET A 1 -8.64 -14.04 8.64
N MET A 2 -8.92 -15.13 7.92
CA MET A 2 -8.02 -15.67 6.90
C MET A 2 -7.82 -14.59 5.83
N TYR A 3 -6.57 -14.25 5.52
CA TYR A 3 -6.27 -13.36 4.41
C TYR A 3 -6.91 -13.94 3.15
N GLN A 4 -7.88 -13.22 2.60
CA GLN A 4 -8.31 -13.47 1.25
C GLN A 4 -7.08 -13.28 0.36
N SER A 5 -6.81 -14.26 -0.49
CA SER A 5 -5.65 -14.30 -1.36
C SER A 5 -5.53 -12.99 -2.15
N THR A 6 -4.33 -12.43 -2.18
CA THR A 6 -3.96 -11.25 -2.97
C THR A 6 -3.04 -11.70 -4.10
N ASN A 7 -3.11 -11.04 -5.26
CA ASN A 7 -2.18 -11.26 -6.37
C ASN A 7 -0.74 -10.75 -6.10
N ARG A 8 -0.50 -10.03 -4.99
CA ARG A 8 0.82 -9.54 -4.55
C ARG A 8 1.05 -9.87 -3.08
N ALA A 9 2.25 -10.32 -2.72
CA ALA A 9 2.62 -10.54 -1.32
C ALA A 9 2.63 -9.22 -0.54
N CYS A 10 2.08 -9.24 0.68
CA CYS A 10 1.87 -8.09 1.55
C CYS A 10 2.73 -8.17 2.82
N TYR A 11 3.20 -7.02 3.30
CA TYR A 11 4.09 -6.93 4.46
C TYR A 11 3.73 -5.76 5.38
N ASN A 12 4.06 -5.90 6.66
CA ASN A 12 3.92 -4.83 7.65
C ASN A 12 5.12 -3.86 7.62
N SER A 13 5.11 -2.87 8.49
CA SER A 13 6.20 -1.88 8.63
C SER A 13 7.56 -2.46 9.02
N TYR A 14 7.61 -3.72 9.47
CA TYR A 14 8.82 -4.47 9.82
C TYR A 14 9.22 -5.46 8.71
N TYR A 15 8.64 -5.35 7.51
CA TYR A 15 8.91 -6.25 6.38
C TYR A 15 8.53 -7.71 6.64
N VAL A 16 7.66 -7.98 7.62
CA VAL A 16 7.17 -9.34 7.92
C VAL A 16 6.01 -9.66 6.96
N PRO A 17 6.05 -10.81 6.25
CA PRO A 17 4.96 -11.24 5.38
C PRO A 17 3.66 -11.47 6.17
N PHE A 18 2.51 -11.04 5.65
CA PHE A 18 1.23 -11.21 6.33
C PHE A 18 0.84 -12.69 6.54
N GLU A 19 1.28 -13.56 5.64
CA GLU A 19 1.05 -15.01 5.71
C GLU A 19 1.59 -15.65 6.99
N THR A 20 2.60 -15.04 7.62
CA THR A 20 3.20 -15.54 8.88
C THR A 20 2.60 -14.90 10.12
N MET A 21 1.67 -13.95 9.97
CA MET A 21 1.11 -13.16 11.06
C MET A 21 -0.27 -13.65 11.48
N ALA A 22 -0.46 -13.90 12.78
CA ALA A 22 -1.77 -14.21 13.36
C ALA A 22 -2.77 -13.06 13.23
N TYR A 23 -2.28 -11.82 13.27
CA TYR A 23 -3.04 -10.59 13.09
C TYR A 23 -2.21 -9.59 12.29
N ALA A 24 -2.63 -9.22 11.10
CA ALA A 24 -2.06 -8.12 10.35
C ALA A 24 -3.09 -7.03 10.14
N SER A 25 -2.58 -5.82 10.09
CA SER A 25 -3.36 -4.62 9.88
C SER A 25 -3.48 -4.37 8.38
N TRP A 26 -4.71 -4.13 7.91
CA TRP A 26 -4.95 -3.63 6.57
C TRP A 26 -5.18 -2.12 6.62
N PRO A 27 -4.67 -1.33 5.66
CA PRO A 27 -3.83 -1.71 4.52
C PRO A 27 -2.39 -2.12 4.89
N PRO A 28 -1.73 -2.96 4.07
CA PRO A 28 -0.34 -3.33 4.28
C PRO A 28 0.59 -2.15 4.06
N THR A 29 1.69 -2.11 4.81
CA THR A 29 2.71 -1.06 4.63
C THR A 29 3.48 -1.24 3.33
N TYR A 30 3.72 -2.49 2.92
CA TYR A 30 4.41 -2.80 1.69
C TYR A 30 3.74 -3.92 0.90
N VAL A 31 3.94 -3.90 -0.41
CA VAL A 31 3.57 -4.99 -1.33
C VAL A 31 4.72 -5.29 -2.28
N THR A 32 4.76 -6.50 -2.83
CA THR A 32 5.74 -6.88 -3.85
C THR A 32 5.56 -6.09 -5.14
N CYS A 33 6.67 -5.56 -5.65
CA CYS A 33 6.77 -4.95 -6.97
C CYS A 33 7.27 -5.97 -7.99
N ASP A 34 6.89 -5.80 -9.26
CA ASP A 34 7.31 -6.68 -10.36
C ASP A 34 8.82 -6.60 -10.63
N CYS A 35 9.50 -5.54 -10.17
CA CYS A 35 10.96 -5.42 -10.25
C CYS A 35 11.70 -6.22 -9.15
N GLY A 36 10.99 -6.93 -8.28
CA GLY A 36 11.56 -7.69 -7.17
C GLY A 36 11.79 -6.90 -5.87
N ASN A 37 11.63 -5.58 -5.90
CA ASN A 37 11.66 -4.72 -4.71
C ASN A 37 10.27 -4.59 -4.07
N LEU A 38 10.17 -3.80 -3.00
CA LEU A 38 8.91 -3.50 -2.33
C LEU A 38 8.36 -2.13 -2.76
N ALA A 39 7.06 -2.08 -2.98
CA ALA A 39 6.30 -0.85 -3.12
C ALA A 39 5.73 -0.45 -1.76
N LYS A 40 5.89 0.80 -1.36
CA LYS A 40 5.45 1.34 -0.07
C LYS A 40 4.11 2.04 -0.19
N HIS A 41 3.25 1.87 0.81
CA HIS A 41 1.95 2.52 0.89
C HIS A 41 2.11 4.04 0.96
N ILE A 42 1.32 4.76 0.18
CA ILE A 42 1.24 6.21 0.21
C ILE A 42 0.18 6.61 1.23
N VAL A 43 0.62 7.31 2.27
CA VAL A 43 -0.23 7.90 3.31
C VAL A 43 -0.07 9.40 3.28
N HIS A 44 -1.17 10.14 3.19
CA HIS A 44 -1.15 11.59 3.33
C HIS A 44 -1.24 11.97 4.78
N PHE A 45 -0.36 12.88 5.19
CA PHE A 45 -0.42 13.52 6.48
C PHE A 45 -1.04 14.90 6.32
N ARG A 46 -2.06 15.20 7.13
CA ARG A 46 -2.55 16.56 7.30
C ARG A 46 -2.81 16.85 8.77
N LEU A 47 -2.67 18.11 9.15
CA LEU A 47 -3.13 18.59 10.44
C LEU A 47 -4.57 19.05 10.32
N LEU A 48 -5.45 18.59 11.21
CA LEU A 48 -6.82 19.10 11.31
C LEU A 48 -6.82 20.48 11.96
N GLU A 49 -7.92 21.22 11.80
CA GLU A 49 -8.16 22.44 12.58
C GLU A 49 -8.11 22.08 14.08
N GLY A 50 -7.11 22.61 14.79
CA GLY A 50 -6.79 22.23 16.18
C GLY A 50 -5.47 21.47 16.35
N GLY A 51 -4.73 21.20 15.27
CA GLY A 51 -3.36 20.64 15.33
C GLY A 51 -3.29 19.12 15.53
N ALA A 52 -4.42 18.42 15.50
CA ALA A 52 -4.44 16.97 15.58
C ALA A 52 -3.90 16.33 14.28
N PRO A 53 -2.98 15.36 14.36
CA PRO A 53 -2.49 14.66 13.19
C PRO A 53 -3.58 13.76 12.60
N HIS A 54 -3.74 13.81 11.28
CA HIS A 54 -4.65 12.96 10.53
C HIS A 54 -3.90 12.30 9.38
N PHE A 55 -3.94 10.96 9.36
CA PHE A 55 -3.36 10.15 8.31
C PHE A 55 -4.50 9.63 7.43
N GLN A 56 -4.43 9.96 6.15
CA GLN A 56 -5.37 9.47 5.16
C GLN A 56 -4.68 8.44 4.27
N GLU A 57 -5.21 7.22 4.29
CA GLU A 57 -4.75 6.11 3.48
C GLU A 57 -5.27 6.25 2.05
N THR A 58 -4.37 6.21 1.06
CA THR A 58 -4.75 6.34 -0.37
C THR A 58 -5.16 5.01 -1.01
N PHE A 59 -4.80 3.89 -0.38
CA PHE A 59 -4.80 2.56 -0.99
C PHE A 59 -3.99 2.50 -2.31
N ILE A 60 -2.91 3.28 -2.38
CA ILE A 60 -1.93 3.29 -3.46
C ILE A 60 -0.54 2.96 -2.88
N TRP A 61 0.23 2.14 -3.59
CA TRP A 61 1.60 1.78 -3.26
C TRP A 61 2.53 2.19 -4.40
N LYS A 62 3.72 2.67 -4.06
CA LYS A 62 4.75 3.06 -5.03
C LYS A 62 6.08 2.40 -4.72
N CYS A 63 6.70 1.81 -5.73
CA CYS A 63 8.08 1.34 -5.67
C CYS A 63 9.03 2.51 -5.88
N GLU A 64 9.94 2.74 -4.92
CA GLU A 64 10.94 3.82 -5.03
C GLU A 64 12.02 3.48 -6.08
N GLU A 65 12.26 2.20 -6.35
CA GLU A 65 13.32 1.73 -7.26
C GLU A 65 12.94 1.85 -8.74
N CYS A 66 11.77 1.34 -9.14
CA CYS A 66 11.33 1.36 -10.54
C CYS A 66 10.20 2.36 -10.82
N GLY A 67 9.72 3.06 -9.79
CA GLY A 67 8.62 4.01 -9.90
C GLY A 67 7.24 3.38 -10.08
N ALA A 68 7.11 2.07 -10.29
CA ALA A 68 5.83 1.41 -10.50
C ALA A 68 4.84 1.69 -9.35
N CYS A 69 3.58 1.87 -9.71
CA CYS A 69 2.52 2.14 -8.76
C CYS A 69 1.39 1.13 -8.89
N TYR A 70 0.83 0.78 -7.76
CA TYR A 70 -0.22 -0.22 -7.63
C TYR A 70 -1.33 0.36 -6.78
N ARG A 71 -2.58 0.11 -7.14
CA ARG A 71 -3.74 0.47 -6.32
C ARG A 71 -4.54 -0.76 -5.96
N GLN A 72 -5.15 -0.75 -4.77
CA GLN A 72 -6.06 -1.82 -4.39
C GLN A 72 -7.38 -1.67 -5.15
N VAL A 73 -7.88 -2.77 -5.73
CA VAL A 73 -9.20 -2.80 -6.36
C VAL A 73 -10.26 -2.74 -5.27
N LYS A 74 -11.13 -1.72 -5.35
CA LYS A 74 -12.14 -1.41 -4.31
C LYS A 74 -13.00 -2.64 -3.98
N GLY A 75 -13.08 -2.96 -2.69
CA GLY A 75 -13.88 -4.09 -2.20
C GLY A 75 -13.21 -5.47 -2.34
N THR A 76 -11.96 -5.52 -2.79
CA THR A 76 -11.16 -6.76 -2.93
C THR A 76 -9.83 -6.62 -2.18
N PHE A 77 -9.01 -7.65 -2.16
CA PHE A 77 -7.62 -7.59 -1.67
C PHE A 77 -6.59 -7.59 -2.82
N ASP A 78 -7.05 -7.47 -4.06
CA ASP A 78 -6.20 -7.50 -5.25
C ASP A 78 -5.67 -6.12 -5.61
N PHE A 79 -4.54 -6.11 -6.31
CA PHE A 79 -3.82 -4.92 -6.73
C PHE A 79 -3.73 -4.84 -8.25
N GLU A 80 -3.97 -3.67 -8.80
CA GLU A 80 -3.79 -3.38 -10.23
C GLU A 80 -2.69 -2.35 -10.47
N PRO A 81 -1.85 -2.52 -11.52
CA PRO A 81 -0.86 -1.53 -11.88
C PRO A 81 -1.54 -0.26 -12.38
N MET A 82 -0.97 0.89 -12.02
CA MET A 82 -1.38 2.19 -12.53
C MET A 82 -0.54 2.53 -13.77
N VAL A 83 -1.18 2.79 -14.91
CA VAL A 83 -0.49 3.14 -16.17
C VAL A 83 0.00 4.59 -16.04
N GLN A 84 1.32 4.81 -15.93
CA GLN A 84 1.88 6.14 -15.62
C GLN A 84 1.78 7.14 -16.78
N GLU A 85 1.23 8.33 -16.51
CA GLU A 85 1.96 9.61 -16.49
C GLU A 85 1.40 10.46 -15.33
N GLY A 86 2.17 10.70 -14.26
CA GLY A 86 1.84 11.69 -13.21
C GLY A 86 0.95 11.26 -12.02
N GLU A 87 0.19 10.16 -12.10
CA GLU A 87 -0.92 9.87 -11.16
C GLU A 87 -0.55 9.22 -9.81
N CYS A 88 0.71 8.84 -9.57
CA CYS A 88 1.08 8.39 -8.21
C CYS A 88 1.11 9.54 -7.19
N ARG A 89 0.78 10.77 -7.63
CA ARG A 89 0.54 11.94 -6.80
C ARG A 89 -0.88 12.42 -7.09
N HIS A 90 -1.81 12.14 -6.20
CA HIS A 90 -2.90 13.08 -5.99
C HIS A 90 -2.43 14.00 -4.86
N ASP A 91 -2.11 15.24 -5.22
CA ASP A 91 -1.79 16.35 -4.32
C ASP A 91 -2.81 16.44 -3.15
#